data_AF-A0A1I2HLJ0-F1
#
_entry.id   AF-A0A1I2HLJ0-F1
#
_cell.length_a   1.000
_cell.length_b   1.000
_cell.length_c   1.000
_cell.angle_alpha   90.00
_cell.angle_beta   90.00
_cell.angle_gamma   90.00
#
_symmetry.space_group_name_H-M   'P 1'
#
loop_
_entity.id
_entity.type
_entity.pdbx_description
1 polymer ?
#
loop_
_entity_poly.entity_id
_entity_poly.type
_entity_poly.pdbx_seq_one_letter_code
_entity_poly.pdbx_strand_id
1 'polypeptide(L)'
;MTDAHGFQHVCPNGGAVYADKGYGLNPVKITLKRKGCHDGTIKKNNMKEKNRDKDRWLSAIRAPYERVFAHRNKKVRYRGLVKVQFQVGIRALVFNLKRLMTLGVDRITLCHT
;
A
#
# COMPACT_ATOMS: atom_id res chain seq x y z
N MET A 1 -5.00 -7.42 12.98
CA MET A 1 -5.57 -7.31 11.62
C MET A 1 -4.45 -7.63 10.61
N THR A 2 -4.74 -8.26 9.48
CA THR A 2 -3.74 -8.48 8.42
C THR A 2 -3.81 -7.35 7.39
N ASP A 3 -2.72 -7.13 6.64
CA ASP A 3 -2.67 -6.13 5.57
C ASP A 3 -3.82 -6.27 4.56
N ALA A 4 -4.20 -7.51 4.24
CA ALA A 4 -5.32 -7.80 3.34
C ALA A 4 -6.69 -7.35 3.90
N HIS A 5 -6.89 -7.42 5.21
CA HIS A 5 -8.10 -6.87 5.85
C HIS A 5 -8.03 -5.34 5.97
N GLY A 6 -6.85 -4.78 6.22
CA GLY A 6 -6.64 -3.33 6.27
C GLY A 6 -6.81 -2.62 4.92
N PHE A 7 -6.65 -3.36 3.82
CA PHE A 7 -6.73 -2.85 2.44
C PHE A 7 -7.99 -2.01 2.16
N GLN A 8 -9.13 -2.36 2.76
CA GLN A 8 -10.38 -1.65 2.51
C GLN A 8 -10.34 -0.16 2.85
N HIS A 9 -9.53 0.22 3.84
CA HIS A 9 -9.41 1.58 4.34
C HIS A 9 -8.53 2.45 3.44
N VAL A 10 -7.68 1.84 2.60
CA VAL A 10 -6.72 2.55 1.74
C VAL A 10 -7.05 2.40 0.24
N CYS A 11 -7.93 1.48 -0.13
CA CYS A 11 -8.32 1.27 -1.52
C CYS A 11 -9.08 2.50 -2.07
N PRO A 12 -8.70 3.06 -3.23
CA PRO A 12 -9.39 4.19 -3.84
C PRO A 12 -10.78 3.79 -4.39
N ASN A 13 -11.63 4.78 -4.69
CA ASN A 13 -12.95 4.57 -5.30
C ASN A 13 -12.86 4.59 -6.84
N GLY A 14 -12.09 3.65 -7.41
CA GLY A 14 -11.89 3.50 -8.85
C GLY A 14 -10.43 3.57 -9.28
N GLY A 15 -10.17 3.44 -10.58
CA GLY A 15 -8.83 3.45 -11.16
C GLY A 15 -8.14 2.09 -11.10
N ALA A 16 -6.83 2.07 -10.84
CA ALA A 16 -6.03 0.84 -10.78
C ALA A 16 -5.21 0.77 -9.49
N VAL A 17 -5.07 -0.43 -8.93
CA VAL A 17 -4.27 -0.69 -7.73
C VAL A 17 -3.16 -1.68 -8.07
N TYR A 18 -1.92 -1.27 -7.84
CA TYR A 18 -0.73 -2.10 -8.07
C TYR A 18 -0.17 -2.54 -6.71
N ALA A 19 -0.40 -3.81 -6.33
CA ALA A 19 -0.10 -4.30 -4.99
C ALA A 19 0.79 -5.55 -4.97
N ASP A 20 1.35 -5.84 -3.79
CA ASP A 20 2.19 -7.01 -3.55
C ASP A 20 1.45 -8.34 -3.55
N LYS A 21 2.18 -9.44 -3.78
CA LYS A 21 1.63 -10.81 -3.68
C LYS A 21 0.94 -11.09 -2.35
N GLY A 22 1.29 -10.37 -1.28
CA GLY A 22 0.58 -10.41 0.02
C GLY A 22 -0.88 -9.95 -0.07
N TYR A 23 -1.23 -9.11 -1.03
CA TYR A 23 -2.58 -8.59 -1.27
C TYR A 23 -3.39 -9.44 -2.25
N GLY A 24 -2.85 -10.53 -2.78
CA GLY A 24 -3.56 -11.42 -3.72
C GLY A 24 -4.65 -12.31 -3.09
N LEU A 25 -5.20 -11.92 -1.94
CA LEU A 25 -6.17 -12.68 -1.14
C LEU A 25 -7.61 -12.24 -1.44
N ASN A 26 -8.58 -13.10 -1.16
CA ASN A 26 -10.00 -12.86 -1.43
C ASN A 26 -10.56 -11.54 -0.86
N PRO A 27 -10.23 -11.10 0.38
CA PRO A 27 -10.73 -9.83 0.91
C PRO A 27 -10.35 -8.61 0.07
N VAL A 28 -9.15 -8.63 -0.51
CA VAL A 28 -8.66 -7.56 -1.39
C VAL A 28 -9.42 -7.57 -2.71
N LYS A 29 -9.57 -8.74 -3.34
CA LYS A 29 -10.33 -8.90 -4.60
C LYS A 29 -11.78 -8.42 -4.47
N ILE A 30 -12.44 -8.78 -3.37
CA ILE A 30 -13.81 -8.32 -3.07
C ILE A 30 -13.84 -6.79 -2.97
N THR A 31 -12.87 -6.21 -2.25
CA THR A 31 -12.81 -4.76 -2.08
C THR A 31 -12.51 -4.02 -3.39
N LEU A 32 -11.57 -4.53 -4.20
CA LEU A 32 -11.24 -3.97 -5.51
C LEU A 32 -12.47 -3.99 -6.43
N LYS A 33 -13.17 -5.12 -6.50
CA LYS A 33 -14.40 -5.25 -7.29
C LYS A 33 -15.48 -4.28 -6.80
N ARG A 34 -15.70 -4.20 -5.48
CA ARG A 34 -16.69 -3.29 -4.88
C ARG A 34 -16.39 -1.82 -5.18
N LYS A 35 -15.11 -1.43 -5.20
CA LYS A 35 -14.68 -0.05 -5.46
C LYS A 35 -14.42 0.25 -6.94
N GLY A 36 -14.64 -0.71 -7.85
CA GLY A 36 -14.43 -0.52 -9.28
C GLY A 36 -12.96 -0.36 -9.69
N CYS A 37 -12.03 -0.94 -8.92
CA CYS A 37 -10.60 -0.81 -9.16
C CYS A 37 -10.05 -1.99 -9.99
N HIS A 38 -9.18 -1.69 -10.95
CA HIS A 38 -8.42 -2.70 -11.68
C HIS A 38 -7.36 -3.35 -10.77
N ASP A 39 -7.33 -4.68 -10.76
CA ASP A 39 -6.40 -5.48 -9.94
C ASP A 39 -5.05 -5.68 -10.65
N GLY A 40 -4.07 -4.86 -10.27
CA GLY A 40 -2.66 -4.96 -10.67
C GLY A 40 -1.80 -5.70 -9.65
N THR A 41 -2.35 -6.62 -8.86
CA THR A 41 -1.61 -7.36 -7.83
C THR A 41 -0.70 -8.44 -8.43
N ILE A 42 0.56 -8.50 -7.99
CA ILE A 42 1.51 -9.55 -8.42
C ILE A 42 1.02 -10.92 -7.93
N LYS A 43 1.05 -11.93 -8.82
CA LYS A 43 0.64 -13.29 -8.45
C LYS A 43 1.73 -14.04 -7.70
N LYS A 44 1.35 -14.92 -6.76
CA LYS A 44 2.30 -15.82 -6.07
C LYS A 44 2.92 -16.79 -7.07
N ASN A 45 4.17 -17.19 -6.84
CA ASN A 45 4.95 -18.04 -7.75
C ASN A 45 4.28 -19.37 -8.11
N ASN A 46 3.48 -19.93 -7.20
CA ASN A 46 2.85 -21.24 -7.36
C ASN A 46 1.46 -21.15 -8.02
N MET A 47 1.00 -19.96 -8.42
CA MET A 47 -0.31 -19.80 -9.08
C MET A 47 -0.21 -20.20 -10.55
N LYS A 48 -1.15 -21.04 -11.00
CA LYS A 48 -1.22 -21.51 -12.40
C LYS A 48 -1.29 -20.37 -13.42
N GLU A 49 -2.02 -19.31 -13.08
CA GLU A 49 -2.22 -18.16 -13.95
C GLU A 49 -1.13 -17.09 -13.85
N LYS A 50 0.04 -17.42 -13.29
CA LYS A 50 1.14 -16.47 -13.15
C LYS A 50 1.79 -16.21 -14.51
N ASN A 51 1.81 -14.95 -14.92
CA ASN A 51 2.57 -14.50 -16.08
C ASN A 51 3.76 -13.67 -15.59
N ARG A 52 4.99 -14.16 -15.83
CA ARG A 52 6.23 -13.53 -15.35
C ARG A 52 6.50 -12.18 -16.00
N ASP A 53 6.15 -12.01 -17.28
CA ASP A 53 6.37 -10.75 -17.99
C ASP A 53 5.40 -9.68 -17.52
N LYS A 54 4.14 -10.05 -17.31
CA LYS A 54 3.15 -9.17 -16.67
C LYS A 54 3.61 -8.76 -15.27
N ASP A 55 4.05 -9.71 -14.45
CA ASP A 55 4.55 -9.41 -13.10
C ASP A 55 5.80 -8.53 -13.11
N ARG A 56 6.69 -8.70 -14.10
CA ARG A 56 7.86 -7.83 -14.31
C ARG A 56 7.41 -6.39 -14.59
N TRP A 57 6.45 -6.21 -15.49
CA TRP A 57 5.89 -4.89 -15.81
C TRP A 57 5.19 -4.25 -14.60
N LEU A 58 4.36 -5.00 -13.87
CA LEU A 58 3.71 -4.53 -12.64
C LEU A 58 4.74 -4.16 -11.56
N SER A 59 5.84 -4.91 -11.45
CA SER A 59 6.93 -4.61 -10.51
C SER A 59 7.63 -3.30 -10.87
N ALA A 60 7.84 -3.03 -12.17
CA ALA A 60 8.46 -1.79 -12.64
C ALA A 60 7.60 -0.56 -12.29
N ILE A 61 6.28 -0.66 -12.38
CA ILE A 61 5.36 0.42 -11.96
C ILE A 61 5.47 0.69 -10.46
N ARG A 62 5.62 -0.35 -9.64
CA ARG A 62 5.69 -0.22 -8.17
C ARG A 62 7.04 0.28 -7.66
N ALA A 63 8.13 -0.07 -8.34
CA ALA A 63 9.49 0.17 -7.87
C ALA A 63 9.79 1.64 -7.49
N PRO A 64 9.35 2.68 -8.23
CA PRO A 64 9.55 4.07 -7.84
C PRO A 64 8.92 4.42 -6.49
N TYR A 65 7.74 3.88 -6.22
CA TYR A 65 7.01 4.13 -4.97
C TYR A 65 7.64 3.35 -3.81
N GLU A 66 8.02 2.09 -4.02
CA GLU A 66 8.61 1.25 -2.98
C GLU A 66 10.02 1.68 -2.58
N ARG A 67 10.80 2.20 -3.54
CA ARG A 67 12.15 2.75 -3.30
C ARG A 67 12.15 3.81 -2.18
N VAL A 68 11.08 4.57 -2.07
CA VAL A 68 10.89 5.57 -1.02
C VAL A 68 10.88 4.94 0.38
N PHE A 69 10.35 3.72 0.51
CA PHE A 69 10.29 2.98 1.76
C PHE A 69 11.56 2.14 2.01
N ALA A 70 12.30 1.78 0.97
CA ALA A 70 13.50 0.95 1.05
C ALA A 70 14.60 1.52 1.96
N HIS A 71 14.70 2.85 2.03
CA HIS A 71 15.70 3.57 2.83
C HIS A 71 15.31 3.76 4.30
N ARG A 72 14.12 3.30 4.72
CA ARG A 72 13.69 3.43 6.12
C ARG A 72 14.43 2.44 7.01
N ASN A 73 14.74 2.88 8.22
CA ASN A 73 15.30 1.99 9.23
C ASN A 73 14.29 0.90 9.59
N LYS A 74 14.67 -0.35 9.36
CA LYS A 74 13.84 -1.55 9.64
C LYS A 74 13.74 -1.84 11.14
N LYS A 75 14.60 -1.25 11.96
CA LYS A 75 14.60 -1.44 13.42
C LYS A 75 13.73 -0.38 14.10
N VAL A 76 12.91 -0.84 15.02
CA VAL A 76 12.12 0.01 15.94
C VAL A 76 12.89 0.20 17.24
N ARG A 77 12.70 1.36 17.89
CA ARG A 77 13.45 1.71 19.12
C ARG A 77 12.80 1.06 20.33
N TYR A 78 11.47 1.07 20.36
CA TYR A 78 10.69 0.64 21.52
C TYR A 78 10.35 -0.84 21.46
N ARG A 79 10.12 -1.43 22.64
CA ARG A 79 9.58 -2.78 22.81
C ARG A 79 8.14 -2.67 23.31
N GLY A 80 7.25 -3.52 22.79
CA GLY A 80 5.82 -3.54 23.10
C GLY A 80 4.96 -3.03 21.94
N LEU A 81 3.88 -3.76 21.65
CA LEU A 81 3.04 -3.57 20.46
C LEU A 81 2.50 -2.14 20.33
N VAL A 82 1.95 -1.58 21.41
CA VAL A 82 1.36 -0.23 21.41
C VAL A 82 2.40 0.84 21.11
N LYS A 83 3.59 0.76 21.73
CA LYS A 83 4.68 1.73 21.51
C LYS A 83 5.22 1.64 20.09
N VAL A 84 5.35 0.43 19.55
CA VAL A 84 5.78 0.19 18.17
C VAL A 84 4.74 0.71 17.19
N GLN A 85 3.46 0.44 17.42
CA GLN A 85 2.37 0.93 16.58
C GLN A 85 2.34 2.45 16.54
N PHE A 86 2.48 3.12 17.69
CA PHE A 86 2.58 4.57 17.76
C PHE A 86 3.80 5.10 17.00
N GLN A 87 4.98 4.51 17.22
CA GLN A 87 6.22 4.90 16.54
C GLN A 87 6.09 4.79 15.01
N VAL A 88 5.53 3.68 14.50
CA VAL A 88 5.34 3.47 13.06
C VAL A 88 4.27 4.42 12.51
N GLY A 89 3.15 4.59 13.23
CA GLY A 89 2.06 5.47 12.84
C GLY A 89 2.49 6.92 12.69
N ILE A 90 3.13 7.50 13.71
CA ILE A 90 3.61 8.89 13.65
C ILE A 90 4.67 9.07 12.56
N ARG A 91 5.58 8.09 12.38
CA ARG A 91 6.56 8.15 11.28
C ARG A 91 5.91 8.12 9.91
N ALA A 92 4.87 7.31 9.72
CA ALA A 92 4.13 7.26 8.47
C ALA A 92 3.38 8.57 8.20
N LEU A 93 2.72 9.12 9.22
CA LEU A 93 2.03 10.41 9.15
C LEU A 93 2.99 11.54 8.75
N VAL A 94 4.08 11.72 9.50
CA VAL A 94 5.07 12.77 9.23
C VAL A 94 5.69 12.62 7.84
N PHE A 95 5.98 11.38 7.43
CA PHE A 95 6.49 11.10 6.10
C PHE A 95 5.51 11.57 5.00
N ASN A 96 4.22 11.22 5.13
CA ASN A 96 3.20 11.61 4.16
C ASN A 96 2.98 13.13 4.14
N LEU A 97 2.96 13.79 5.30
CA LEU A 97 2.83 15.25 5.39
C LEU A 97 4.00 15.97 4.71
N LYS A 98 5.25 15.55 4.97
CA LYS A 98 6.43 16.09 4.28
C LYS A 98 6.34 15.91 2.76
N ARG A 99 5.82 14.76 2.31
CA ARG A 99 5.64 14.48 0.88
C ARG A 99 4.58 15.39 0.26
N LEU A 100 3.47 15.64 0.95
CA LEU A 100 2.44 16.58 0.48
C LEU A 100 3.01 17.99 0.30
N MET A 101 3.85 18.46 1.23
CA MET A 101 4.55 19.75 1.08
C MET A 101 5.49 19.77 -0.13
N THR A 102 6.24 18.69 -0.38
CA THR A 102 7.10 18.58 -1.57
C THR A 102 6.31 18.58 -2.88
N LEU A 103 5.07 18.09 -2.86
CA LEU A 103 4.17 18.06 -4.01
C LEU A 103 3.42 19.38 -4.23
N GLY A 104 3.61 20.39 -3.38
CA GLY A 104 2.91 21.69 -3.50
C GLY A 104 1.42 21.60 -3.16
N VAL A 105 1.03 20.66 -2.29
CA VAL A 105 -0.37 20.54 -1.84
C VAL A 105 -0.59 21.50 -0.67
N ASP A 106 -1.17 22.67 -0.96
CA ASP A 106 -1.35 23.75 0.03
C ASP A 106 -2.63 23.62 0.85
N ARG A 107 -3.61 22.82 0.39
CA ARG A 107 -4.88 22.57 1.08
C ARG A 107 -5.23 21.10 1.05
N ILE A 108 -5.60 20.58 2.21
CA ILE A 108 -6.11 19.21 2.37
C ILE A 108 -7.56 19.32 2.86
N THR A 109 -8.51 18.91 2.02
CA THR A 109 -9.90 18.79 2.43
C THR A 109 -10.08 17.49 3.20
N LEU A 110 -10.38 17.58 4.49
CA LEU A 110 -10.77 16.43 5.29
C LEU A 110 -12.25 16.17 5.03
N CYS A 111 -12.55 15.20 4.18
CA CYS A 111 -13.93 14.72 4.04
C CYS A 111 -14.29 13.94 5.31
N HIS A 112 -15.26 14.44 6.07
CA HIS A 112 -15.90 13.66 7.12
C HIS A 112 -16.69 12.53 6.45
N THR A 113 -16.20 11.31 6.57
CA THR A 113 -16.92 10.08 6.25
C THR A 113 -17.84 9.69 7.37
#